data_AF-A0A1X2L9T6-F1
#
_entry.id   AF-A0A1X2L9T6-F1
#
_cell.length_a   1.000
_cell.length_b   1.000
_cell.length_c   1.000
_cell.angle_alpha   90.00
_cell.angle_beta   90.00
_cell.angle_gamma   90.00
#
_symmetry.space_group_name_H-M   'P 1'
#
loop_
_entity.id
_entity.type
_entity.pdbx_description
1 polymer ?
#
loop_
_entity_poly.entity_id
_entity_poly.type
_entity_poly.pdbx_seq_one_letter_code
_entity_poly.pdbx_strand_id
1 'polypeptide(L)'
;MYAAIRREQGEPFSSTGGNSFVWEAADADLVADVMVWAARSPRAANEAFNITNGDVFEWRNAWPALAKTLGVETGPDTPSSLAD
;
A
#
# COMPACT_ATOMS: atom_id res chain seq x y z
N MET A 1 6.00 -4.04 9.23
CA MET A 1 6.85 -3.38 10.25
C MET A 1 6.03 -2.63 11.29
N TYR A 2 5.22 -1.62 10.92
CA TYR A 2 4.46 -0.82 11.90
C TYR A 2 3.51 -1.63 12.81
N ALA A 3 2.71 -2.54 12.26
CA ALA A 3 1.83 -3.41 13.08
C ALA A 3 2.60 -4.26 14.11
N ALA A 4 3.80 -4.73 13.76
CA ALA A 4 4.63 -5.50 14.69
C ALA A 4 5.16 -4.62 15.83
N ILE A 5 5.56 -3.38 15.52
CA ILE A 5 6.00 -2.40 16.52
C ILE A 5 4.86 -2.09 17.51
N ARG A 6 3.66 -1.79 16.99
CA ARG A 6 2.49 -1.50 17.84
C ARG A 6 2.13 -2.68 18.74
N ARG A 7 2.16 -3.89 18.20
CA ARG A 7 1.95 -5.12 18.97
C ARG A 7 2.98 -5.28 20.08
N GLU A 8 4.26 -5.05 19.81
CA GLU A 8 5.33 -5.11 20.81
C GLU A 8 5.14 -4.06 21.91
N GLN A 9 4.62 -2.89 21.56
CA GLN A 9 4.31 -1.81 22.51
C GLN A 9 3.00 -2.04 23.30
N GLY A 10 2.24 -3.10 22.99
CA GLY A 10 0.92 -3.33 23.59
C GLY A 10 -0.13 -2.30 23.13
N GLU A 11 0.11 -1.63 22.00
CA GLU A 11 -0.75 -0.57 21.47
C GLU A 11 -1.59 -1.09 20.30
N PRO A 12 -2.80 -0.55 20.09
CA PRO A 12 -3.63 -0.94 18.97
C PRO A 12 -3.01 -0.50 17.63
N PHE A 13 -3.31 -1.22 16.56
CA PHE A 13 -2.92 -0.86 15.20
C PHE A 13 -3.80 0.29 14.67
N SER A 14 -3.53 1.48 15.18
CA SER A 14 -4.22 2.73 14.82
C SER A 14 -3.72 3.27 13.48
N SER A 15 -4.64 3.79 12.67
CA SER A 15 -4.26 4.60 11.52
C SER A 15 -3.55 5.87 12.00
N THR A 16 -2.51 6.30 11.28
CA THR A 16 -1.69 7.47 11.65
C THR A 16 -2.39 8.81 11.41
N GLY A 17 -3.71 8.81 11.17
CA GLY A 17 -4.51 10.00 10.88
C GLY A 17 -4.22 10.59 9.50
N GLY A 18 -4.79 11.78 9.25
CA GLY A 18 -4.69 12.51 7.98
C GLY A 18 -5.98 12.51 7.16
N ASN A 19 -6.05 13.41 6.19
CA ASN A 19 -7.17 13.48 5.26
C ASN A 19 -7.26 12.20 4.43
N SER A 20 -8.48 11.78 4.08
CA SER A 20 -8.66 10.68 3.14
C SER A 20 -8.32 11.15 1.74
N PHE A 21 -7.52 10.35 1.04
CA PHE A 21 -7.14 10.55 -0.35
C PHE A 21 -7.32 9.25 -1.10
N VAL A 22 -7.54 9.38 -2.41
CA VAL A 22 -7.55 8.25 -3.35
C VAL A 22 -6.12 7.91 -3.73
N TRP A 23 -5.79 6.62 -3.68
CA TRP A 23 -4.48 6.07 -4.00
C TRP A 23 -4.59 5.00 -5.08
N GLU A 24 -3.52 4.88 -5.86
CA GLU A 24 -3.25 3.74 -6.73
C GLU A 24 -2.09 2.94 -6.15
N ALA A 25 -2.03 1.66 -6.48
CA ALA A 25 -0.88 0.80 -6.20
C ALA A 25 -0.49 0.03 -7.47
N ALA A 26 0.73 -0.51 -7.46
CA ALA A 26 1.21 -1.44 -8.47
C ALA A 26 1.61 -2.74 -7.78
N ASP A 27 0.95 -3.83 -8.16
CA ASP A 27 1.29 -5.18 -7.72
C ASP A 27 2.67 -5.56 -8.29
N ALA A 28 3.51 -6.18 -7.45
CA ALA A 28 4.87 -6.52 -7.82
C ALA A 28 4.94 -7.59 -8.93
N ASP A 29 4.01 -8.55 -8.92
CA ASP A 29 3.93 -9.58 -9.96
C ASP A 29 3.47 -8.96 -11.28
N LEU A 30 2.49 -8.04 -11.22
CA LEU A 30 2.07 -7.29 -12.41
C LEU A 30 3.22 -6.46 -12.99
N VAL A 31 3.99 -5.78 -12.15
CA VAL A 31 5.18 -5.03 -12.59
C VAL A 31 6.19 -5.97 -13.27
N ALA A 32 6.44 -7.15 -12.69
CA ALA A 32 7.33 -8.14 -13.29
C ALA A 32 6.82 -8.63 -14.65
N ASP A 33 5.53 -8.91 -14.78
CA ASP A 33 4.90 -9.32 -16.04
C ASP A 33 5.03 -8.24 -17.12
N VAL A 34 4.81 -6.98 -16.76
CA VAL A 34 5.00 -5.85 -17.69
C VAL A 34 6.46 -5.69 -18.10
N MET A 35 7.42 -5.90 -17.19
CA MET A 35 8.84 -5.89 -17.54
C MET A 35 9.18 -7.01 -18.54
N VAL A 36 8.66 -8.22 -18.35
CA VAL A 36 8.86 -9.34 -19.28
C VAL A 36 8.21 -9.05 -20.63
N TRP A 37 7.01 -8.47 -20.64
CA TRP A 37 6.34 -8.05 -21.87
C TRP A 37 7.14 -6.98 -22.61
N ALA A 38 7.59 -5.94 -21.92
CA ALA A 38 8.34 -4.83 -22.51
C ALA A 38 9.65 -5.31 -23.12
N ALA A 39 10.35 -6.25 -22.47
CA ALA A 39 11.58 -6.86 -22.98
C ALA A 39 11.37 -7.68 -24.27
N ARG A 40 10.14 -8.16 -24.54
CA ARG A 40 9.82 -9.05 -25.66
C ARG A 40 9.04 -8.39 -26.78
N SER A 41 8.47 -7.21 -26.54
CA SER A 41 7.60 -6.51 -27.49
C SER A 41 8.39 -5.44 -28.26
N PRO A 42 8.58 -5.58 -29.57
CA PRO A 42 9.21 -4.52 -30.37
C PRO A 42 8.47 -3.17 -30.30
N ARG A 43 7.16 -3.20 -29.99
CA ARG A 43 6.34 -1.99 -29.84
C ARG A 43 6.57 -1.25 -28.52
N ALA A 44 7.24 -1.88 -27.56
CA ALA A 44 7.56 -1.28 -26.27
C ALA A 44 8.99 -0.74 -26.22
N ALA A 45 9.76 -0.90 -27.30
CA ALA A 45 11.16 -0.50 -27.34
C ALA A 45 11.30 1.03 -27.26
N ASN A 46 12.15 1.50 -26.34
CA ASN A 46 12.43 2.92 -26.08
C ASN A 46 11.22 3.75 -25.61
N GLU A 47 10.23 3.09 -25.00
CA GLU A 47 9.04 3.76 -24.46
C GLU A 47 9.03 3.74 -22.93
N ALA A 48 8.42 4.76 -22.32
CA ALA A 48 8.17 4.82 -20.89
C ALA A 48 6.69 4.55 -20.61
N PHE A 49 6.41 3.56 -19.75
CA PHE A 49 5.05 3.19 -19.37
C PHE A 49 4.86 3.34 -17.86
N ASN A 50 3.74 3.95 -17.46
CA ASN A 50 3.26 3.87 -16.09
C ASN A 50 2.57 2.52 -15.87
N ILE A 51 2.69 1.97 -14.67
CA ILE A 51 2.07 0.70 -14.28
C ILE A 51 1.28 0.95 -12.99
N THR A 52 0.00 0.59 -13.02
CA THR A 52 -0.90 0.58 -11.86
C THR A 52 -1.78 -0.67 -11.95
N ASN A 53 -2.45 -1.02 -10.85
CA ASN A 53 -3.42 -2.12 -10.83
C ASN A 53 -4.67 -1.84 -11.66
N GLY A 54 -4.89 -0.59 -12.10
CA GLY A 54 -6.08 -0.15 -12.82
C GLY A 54 -7.28 0.17 -11.94
N ASP A 55 -7.14 0.06 -10.62
CA ASP A 55 -8.13 0.45 -9.62
C ASP A 55 -7.57 1.47 -8.62
N VAL A 56 -8.44 1.93 -7.72
CA VAL A 56 -8.11 2.92 -6.69
C VAL A 56 -8.65 2.51 -5.33
N PHE A 57 -8.01 2.98 -4.26
CA PHE A 57 -8.46 2.74 -2.88
C PHE A 57 -8.16 3.91 -1.95
N GLU A 58 -8.81 3.92 -0.79
CA GLU A 58 -8.44 4.78 0.33
C GLU A 58 -7.84 3.93 1.45
N TRP A 59 -6.76 4.40 2.09
CA TRP A 59 -6.14 3.68 3.21
C TRP A 59 -7.12 3.40 4.35
N ARG A 60 -8.09 4.29 4.58
CA ARG A 60 -9.15 4.09 5.59
C ARG A 60 -9.96 2.83 5.33
N ASN A 61 -10.21 2.50 4.06
CA ASN A 61 -10.97 1.31 3.66
C ASN A 61 -10.10 0.04 3.70
N ALA A 62 -8.80 0.17 3.41
CA ALA A 62 -7.87 -0.96 3.44
C ALA A 62 -7.45 -1.35 4.87
N TRP A 63 -7.46 -0.42 5.82
CA TRP A 63 -6.92 -0.62 7.17
C TRP A 63 -7.51 -1.82 7.92
N PRO A 64 -8.84 -2.05 7.94
CA PRO A 64 -9.43 -3.21 8.62
C PRO A 64 -8.99 -4.54 7.98
N ALA A 65 -8.83 -4.57 6.65
CA ALA A 65 -8.36 -5.75 5.94
C ALA A 65 -6.89 -6.04 6.28
N LEU A 66 -6.03 -5.01 6.36
CA LEU A 66 -4.65 -5.16 6.81
C LEU A 66 -4.58 -5.71 8.23
N ALA A 67 -5.36 -5.15 9.15
CA ALA A 67 -5.42 -5.60 10.53
C ALA A 67 -5.80 -7.08 10.64
N LYS A 68 -6.83 -7.50 9.89
CA LYS A 68 -7.25 -8.90 9.80
C LYS A 68 -6.14 -9.80 9.25
N THR A 69 -5.48 -9.40 8.17
CA THR A 69 -4.39 -10.18 7.55
C THR A 69 -3.18 -10.30 8.48
N LEU A 70 -2.88 -9.25 9.25
CA LEU A 70 -1.75 -9.20 10.17
C LEU A 70 -2.06 -9.77 11.57
N GLY A 71 -3.33 -10.08 11.86
CA GLY A 71 -3.76 -10.61 13.15
C GLY A 71 -3.62 -9.61 14.30
N VAL A 72 -3.89 -8.33 14.06
CA VAL A 72 -3.79 -7.25 15.06
C VAL A 72 -5.13 -6.53 15.23
N GLU A 73 -5.37 -6.00 16.44
CA GLU A 73 -6.57 -5.21 16.72
C GLU A 73 -6.39 -3.76 16.26
N THR A 74 -7.40 -3.20 15.59
CA THR A 74 -7.41 -1.78 15.20
C THR A 74 -7.76 -0.87 16.38
N GLY A 75 -7.26 0.35 16.37
CA GLY A 75 -7.64 1.41 17.32
C GLY A 75 -8.14 2.68 16.63
N PRO A 76 -8.59 3.68 17.41
CA PRO A 76 -8.94 5.00 16.87
C PRO A 76 -7.72 5.66 16.23
N ASP A 77 -7.97 6.56 15.26
CA ASP A 77 -6.92 7.31 14.57
C ASP A 77 -6.01 8.01 15.59
N THR A 78 -4.70 7.83 15.46
CA THR A 78 -3.69 8.45 16.31
C THR A 78 -2.77 9.26 15.41
N PRO A 79 -3.05 10.56 15.19
CA PRO A 79 -2.23 11.42 14.36
C PRO A 79 -0.78 11.41 14.85
N SER A 80 0.13 10.96 14.01
CA SER A 80 1.56 10.92 14.32
C SER A 80 2.36 11.35 13.11
N SER A 81 3.20 12.38 13.25
CA SER A 81 4.20 12.72 12.24
C SER A 81 5.42 11.81 12.40
N LEU A 82 5.90 11.25 11.30
CA LEU A 82 7.22 10.60 11.23
C LEU A 82 8.31 11.58 10.77
N ALA A 83 7.92 12.80 10.35
CA ALA A 83 8.83 13.87 10.00
C ALA A 83 8.95 14.83 11.19
N ASP A 84 10.17 15.09 11.63
CA ASP A 84 10.53 16.26 12.44
C ASP A 84 10.47 17.53 11.57
#